data_AF-A0A949CQT1-F1
#
_entry.id   AF-A0A949CQT1-F1
#
_cell.length_a   1.000
_cell.length_b   1.000
_cell.length_c   1.000
_cell.angle_alpha   90.00
_cell.angle_beta   90.00
_cell.angle_gamma   90.00
#
_symmetry.space_group_name_H-M   'P 1'
#
loop_
_entity.id
_entity.type
_entity.pdbx_description
1 polymer ?
#
loop_
_entity_poly.entity_id
_entity_poly.type
_entity_poly.pdbx_seq_one_letter_code
_entity_poly.pdbx_strand_id
1 'polypeptide(L)' 'MAQKRILFLIGDFVEDYEIMVPFQMLVMIGHDCHAVCPGKKAGDYVATAIHDFE' A
#
# COMPACT_ATOMS: atom_id res chain seq x y z
N MET A 1 -4.13 5.35 20.38
CA MET A 1 -3.93 3.91 20.08
C MET A 1 -2.43 3.61 20.16
N ALA A 2 -2.01 2.43 20.60
CA ALA A 2 -0.60 2.06 20.54
C ALA A 2 -0.16 1.90 19.08
N GLN A 3 1.04 2.36 18.73
CA GLN A 3 1.66 2.16 17.42
C GLN A 3 1.69 0.66 17.08
N LYS A 4 1.41 0.32 15.82
CA LYS A 4 1.37 -1.05 15.30
C LYS A 4 2.30 -1.14 14.09
N ARG A 5 2.73 -2.37 13.81
CA ARG A 5 3.43 -2.74 12.57
C ARG A 5 2.43 -3.44 11.67
N ILE A 6 2.26 -2.94 10.45
CA ILE A 6 1.23 -3.37 9.50
C ILE A 6 1.91 -3.78 8.20
N LEU A 7 1.56 -4.96 7.69
CA LEU A 7 2.05 -5.49 6.43
C LEU A 7 0.92 -5.50 5.40
N PHE A 8 1.14 -4.83 4.29
CA PHE A 8 0.27 -4.85 3.12
C PHE A 8 0.81 -5.87 2.13
N LEU A 9 0.00 -6.87 1.79
CA LEU A 9 0.30 -7.84 0.74
C LEU A 9 -0.37 -7.35 -0.55
N ILE A 10 0.43 -6.98 -1.53
CA ILE A 10 -0.06 -6.41 -2.80
C ILE A 10 0.56 -7.12 -4.00
N GLY A 11 0.01 -6.84 -5.17
CA GLY A 11 0.53 -7.29 -6.46
C GLY A 11 0.51 -6.14 -7.47
N ASP A 12 1.16 -6.35 -8.62
CA ASP A 12 0.98 -5.45 -9.75
C ASP A 12 -0.49 -5.42 -10.18
N PHE A 13 -0.95 -4.23 -10.56
CA PHE A 13 -2.34 -3.89 -10.89
C PHE A 13 -3.33 -4.03 -9.72
N VAL A 14 -2.85 -3.88 -8.47
CA VAL A 14 -3.72 -3.62 -7.31
C VAL A 14 -4.52 -2.33 -7.55
N GLU A 15 -5.79 -2.31 -7.15
CA GLU A 15 -6.62 -1.11 -7.25
C GLU A 15 -6.01 0.04 -6.42
N ASP A 16 -5.86 1.21 -7.03
CA ASP A 16 -5.09 2.33 -6.50
C ASP A 16 -5.60 2.82 -5.13
N TYR A 17 -6.92 3.00 -4.99
CA TYR A 17 -7.51 3.46 -3.74
C TYR A 17 -7.47 2.42 -2.63
N GLU A 18 -7.63 1.14 -2.95
CA GLU A 18 -7.57 0.05 -1.97
C GLU A 18 -6.19 -0.08 -1.31
N ILE A 19 -5.12 0.40 -1.95
CA ILE A 19 -3.78 0.42 -1.35
C ILE A 19 -3.37 1.80 -0.84
N MET A 20 -3.48 2.85 -1.67
CA MET A 20 -2.89 4.14 -1.36
C MET A 20 -3.60 4.83 -0.20
N VAL A 21 -4.93 4.80 -0.17
CA VAL A 21 -5.73 5.45 0.88
C VAL A 21 -5.45 4.83 2.26
N PRO A 22 -5.61 3.52 2.50
CA PRO A 22 -5.35 2.95 3.81
C PRO A 22 -3.87 3.04 4.19
N PHE A 23 -2.93 2.85 3.24
CA PHE A 23 -1.50 2.96 3.54
C PHE A 23 -1.16 4.37 4.06
N GLN A 24 -1.57 5.42 3.34
CA GLN A 24 -1.31 6.81 3.73
C GLN A 24 -2.01 7.18 5.05
N MET A 25 -3.27 6.77 5.23
CA MET A 25 -4.01 7.03 6.47
C MET A 25 -3.36 6.40 7.69
N LEU A 26 -2.92 5.14 7.60
CA LEU A 26 -2.30 4.42 8.71
C LEU A 26 -0.92 5.01 9.05
N VAL A 27 -0.13 5.39 8.03
CA VAL A 27 1.12 6.13 8.23
C VAL A 27 0.87 7.48 8.92
N MET A 28 -0.13 8.25 8.47
CA MET A 28 -0.48 9.56 9.04
C MET A 28 -0.78 9.50 10.54
N ILE A 29 -1.45 8.43 11.00
CA ILE A 29 -1.76 8.25 12.43
C ILE A 29 -0.65 7.53 13.22
N GLY A 30 0.54 7.38 12.63
CA GLY A 30 1.75 6.92 13.31
C GLY A 30 1.94 5.41 13.34
N HIS A 31 1.31 4.63 12.46
CA HIS A 31 1.62 3.21 12.29
C HIS A 31 2.85 3.00 11.38
N ASP A 32 3.63 1.96 11.70
CA ASP A 32 4.75 1.51 10.87
C ASP A 32 4.20 0.54 9.80
N CYS A 33 4.13 1.00 8.56
CA CYS A 33 3.50 0.27 7.45
C CYS A 33 4.55 -0.17 6.42
N HIS A 34 4.49 -1.44 6.04
CA HIS A 34 5.35 -2.05 5.01
C HIS A 34 4.46 -2.63 3.91
N ALA A 35 4.81 -2.40 2.64
CA ALA A 35 4.14 -3.02 1.50
C ALA A 35 5.10 -4.01 0.81
N VAL A 36 4.60 -5.20 0.48
CA VAL A 36 5.39 -6.23 -0.20
C VAL A 36 4.65 -6.79 -1.40
N CYS A 37 5.40 -7.08 -2.46
CA CYS A 37 4.89 -7.65 -3.70
C CYS A 37 5.79 -8.81 -4.14
N PRO A 38 5.24 -9.95 -4.59
CA PRO A 38 6.03 -11.05 -5.14
C PRO A 38 7.00 -10.57 -6.24
N GLY A 39 8.23 -11.04 -6.19
CA GLY A 39 9.25 -10.72 -7.20
C GLY A 39 9.85 -9.31 -7.11
N LYS A 40 9.44 -8.49 -6.14
CA LYS A 40 9.94 -7.12 -5.95
C LYS A 40 10.72 -6.97 -4.65
N LYS A 41 11.65 -6.01 -4.63
CA LYS A 41 12.48 -5.63 -3.49
C LYS A 41 12.13 -4.21 -3.03
N ALA A 42 12.60 -3.84 -1.84
CA ALA A 42 12.47 -2.47 -1.35
C ALA A 42 13.10 -1.49 -2.36
N GLY A 43 12.34 -0.46 -2.74
CA GLY A 43 12.72 0.52 -3.77
C GLY A 43 12.19 0.21 -5.16
N ASP A 44 11.70 -1.00 -5.43
CA ASP A 44 11.00 -1.30 -6.68
C ASP A 44 9.58 -0.72 -6.68
N TYR A 45 9.05 -0.45 -7.88
CA TYR A 45 7.70 0.08 -8.06
C TYR A 45 6.67 -1.04 -8.27
N VAL A 46 5.49 -0.89 -7.67
CA VAL A 46 4.29 -1.71 -7.96
C VAL A 46 3.39 -0.90 -8.89
N ALA A 47 2.95 -1.48 -9.99
CA ALA A 47 1.96 -0.86 -10.85
C ALA A 47 0.59 -0.87 -10.15
N THR A 48 -0.13 0.25 -10.14
CA THR A 48 -1.51 0.30 -9.64
C THR A 48 -2.49 0.38 -10.81
N ALA A 49 -3.70 -0.14 -10.60
CA ALA A 49 -4.82 0.00 -11.52
C ALA A 49 -5.69 1.16 -11.02
N ILE A 50 -5.76 2.23 -11.82
CA ILE A 50 -6.65 3.34 -11.56
C ILE A 50 -7.98 3.03 -12.24
N HIS A 51 -9.06 3.04 -11.48
CA HIS A 51 -10.39 3.02 -12.06
C HIS A 51 -10.78 4.45 -12.46
N ASP A 52 -10.87 4.69 -13.77
CA ASP A 52 -11.43 5.91 -14.31
C ASP A 52 -12.96 5.82 -14.28
N PHE A 53 -13.62 6.80 -13.66
CA PHE A 53 -15.07 6.83 -13.47
C PHE A 53 -15.79 7.76 -14.47
N GLU A 54 -15.11 8.22 -15.52
CA GLU A 54 -15.73 8.92 -16.66
C GLU A 54 -16.71 8.05 -17.47
#